data_AF-A0A4Y2G533-F1
#
_entry.id   AF-A0A4Y2G533-F1
#
_cell.length_a   1.000
_cell.length_b   1.000
_cell.length_c   1.000
_cell.angle_alpha   90.00
_cell.angle_beta   90.00
_cell.angle_gamma   90.00
#
_symmetry.space_group_name_H-M   'P 1'
#
loop_
_entity.id
_entity.type
_entity.pdbx_description
1 polymer ?
#
loop_
_entity_poly.entity_id
_entity_poly.type
_entity_poly.pdbx_seq_one_letter_code
_entity_poly.pdbx_strand_id
1 'polypeptide(L)' 'MIKNRDQDNPEEREKEDVSTDLVSHPDAACTLELALRYVEQQVAATPTDIMFMRRWRDIASSGRFNSKRQRNITDFVSTN' A
#
# COMPACT_ATOMS: atom_id res chain seq x y z
N MET A 1 -48.37 6.75 -4.34
CA MET A 1 -47.48 5.57 -4.18
C MET A 1 -46.13 5.94 -4.74
N ILE A 2 -45.18 6.28 -3.87
CA ILE A 2 -43.80 6.58 -4.25
C ILE A 2 -42.95 5.53 -3.53
N LYS A 3 -42.26 4.69 -4.29
CA LYS A 3 -41.13 3.94 -3.76
C LYS A 3 -39.96 4.14 -4.71
N ASN A 4 -38.97 4.81 -4.15
CA ASN A 4 -37.83 5.41 -4.80
C ASN A 4 -36.95 4.34 -5.45
N ARG A 5 -36.44 4.69 -6.63
CA ARG A 5 -35.44 3.94 -7.38
C ARG A 5 -34.10 4.23 -6.72
N ASP A 6 -33.69 3.36 -5.80
CA ASP A 6 -32.37 3.44 -5.19
C ASP A 6 -31.36 2.95 -6.23
N GLN A 7 -30.81 3.89 -6.99
CA GLN A 7 -29.59 3.69 -7.73
C GLN A 7 -28.44 4.03 -6.79
N ASP A 8 -28.06 3.08 -5.94
CA ASP A 8 -26.79 3.13 -5.24
C ASP A 8 -26.06 1.81 -5.49
N ASN A 9 -25.26 1.81 -6.56
CA ASN A 9 -24.07 1.00 -6.61
C ASN A 9 -23.00 1.72 -7.44
N PRO A 10 -22.07 2.44 -6.79
CA PRO A 10 -20.80 2.82 -7.37
C PRO A 10 -19.68 1.95 -6.80
N GLU A 11 -19.94 0.70 -6.40
CA GLU A 11 -18.88 -0.27 -6.11
C GLU A 11 -18.70 -1.16 -7.34
N GLU A 12 -17.44 -1.42 -7.71
CA GLU A 12 -17.00 -2.07 -8.94
C GLU A 12 -16.87 -1.16 -10.17
N ARG A 13 -16.25 0.00 -9.96
CA ARG A 13 -15.14 0.36 -10.85
C ARG A 13 -13.84 0.22 -10.09
N GLU A 14 -13.45 -1.02 -9.82
CA GLU A 14 -12.03 -1.37 -9.73
C GLU A 14 -11.46 -1.14 -11.13
N LYS A 15 -11.13 0.12 -11.38
CA LYS A 15 -10.52 0.55 -12.61
C LYS A 15 -9.18 -0.15 -12.73
N GLU A 16 -9.08 -0.84 -13.86
CA GLU A 16 -7.88 -0.89 -14.68
C GLU A 16 -6.69 -1.56 -14.00
N ASP A 17 -6.55 -2.86 -14.31
CA ASP A 17 -5.37 -3.44 -14.94
C ASP A 17 -4.32 -2.40 -15.43
N VAL A 18 -3.55 -1.85 -14.49
CA VAL A 18 -2.28 -1.12 -14.74
C VAL A 18 -1.12 -1.86 -14.03
N SER A 19 -1.32 -3.14 -13.70
CA SER A 19 -0.51 -3.88 -12.71
C SER A 19 0.76 -4.54 -13.27
N THR A 20 1.30 -4.09 -14.40
CA THR A 20 2.52 -4.71 -14.95
C THR A 20 3.81 -3.91 -14.71
N ASP A 21 3.73 -2.66 -14.22
CA ASP A 21 4.92 -1.81 -14.02
C ASP A 21 5.08 -1.26 -12.58
N LEU A 22 4.23 -1.68 -11.64
CA LEU A 22 4.33 -1.27 -10.24
C LEU A 22 5.30 -2.17 -9.48
N VAL A 23 6.26 -1.56 -8.78
CA VAL A 23 7.19 -2.28 -7.89
C VAL A 23 6.41 -2.91 -6.73
N SER A 24 6.65 -4.20 -6.46
CA SER A 24 5.99 -4.90 -5.36
C SER A 24 6.36 -4.27 -4.00
N HIS A 25 5.45 -4.30 -3.02
CA HIS A 25 5.71 -3.80 -1.68
C HIS A 25 6.99 -4.39 -1.02
N PRO A 26 7.24 -5.72 -1.08
CA PRO A 26 8.49 -6.30 -0.64
C PRO A 26 9.74 -5.72 -1.33
N ASP A 27 9.72 -5.60 -2.65
CA ASP A 27 10.87 -5.11 -3.43
C ASP A 27 11.12 -3.63 -3.15
N ALA A 28 10.05 -2.83 -3.10
CA ALA A 28 10.12 -1.42 -2.73
C ALA A 28 10.70 -1.23 -1.32
N ALA A 29 10.29 -2.04 -0.34
CA ALA A 29 10.80 -1.98 1.02
C ALA A 29 12.31 -2.32 1.06
N CYS A 30 12.75 -3.36 0.36
CA CYS A 30 14.16 -3.74 0.29
C CYS A 30 15.01 -2.66 -0.39
N THR A 31 14.54 -2.09 -1.51
CA THR A 31 15.26 -1.02 -2.22
C THR A 31 15.33 0.26 -1.40
N LEU A 32 14.24 0.65 -0.71
CA LEU A 32 14.22 1.83 0.15
C LEU A 32 15.13 1.68 1.37
N GLU A 33 15.25 0.48 1.94
CA GLU A 33 16.20 0.19 3.02
C GLU A 33 17.65 0.38 2.53
N LEU A 34 17.99 -0.12 1.33
CA LEU A 34 19.32 0.07 0.75
C LEU A 34 19.60 1.56 0.46
N ALA A 35 18.65 2.26 -0.13
CA ALA A 35 18.78 3.68 -0.44
C ALA A 35 18.91 4.53 0.83
N LEU A 36 18.15 4.20 1.89
CA LEU A 36 18.27 4.86 3.19
C LEU A 36 19.69 4.72 3.77
N ARG A 37 20.27 3.52 3.73
CA ARG A 37 21.65 3.29 4.19
C ARG A 37 22.68 4.12 3.42
N TYR A 38 22.46 4.32 2.12
CA TYR A 38 23.32 5.19 1.32
C TYR A 38 23.16 6.66 1.72
N VAL A 39 21.93 7.15 1.90
CA VAL A 39 21.65 8.53 2.31
C VAL A 39 22.24 8.82 3.69
N GLU A 40 22.12 7.89 4.64
CA GLU A 40 22.70 8.03 5.99
C GLU A 40 24.24 8.17 5.98
N GLN A 41 24.92 7.74 4.91
CA GLN A 41 26.37 7.89 4.74
C GLN A 41 26.77 9.24 4.08
N GLN A 42 25.82 9.96 3.49
CA GLN A 42 26.13 11.20 2.79
C GLN A 42 26.28 12.37 3.76
N VAL A 43 27.40 13.10 3.64
CA VAL A 43 27.65 14.32 4.42
C VAL A 43 26.59 15.41 4.16
N ALA A 44 25.99 15.39 2.97
CA ALA A 44 24.95 16.34 2.58
C ALA A 44 23.55 15.97 3.08
N ALA A 45 23.36 14.76 3.65
CA ALA A 45 22.05 14.33 4.09
C ALA A 45 21.57 15.12 5.31
N THR A 46 20.37 15.68 5.21
CA THR A 46 19.72 16.34 6.33
C THR A 46 18.88 15.35 7.13
N PRO A 47 18.58 15.64 8.41
CA PRO A 47 17.64 14.82 9.18
C PRO A 47 16.28 14.65 8.51
N THR A 48 15.81 15.67 7.77
CA THR A 48 14.55 15.62 7.02
C THR A 48 14.59 14.56 5.91
N ASP A 49 15.70 14.46 5.18
CA ASP A 49 15.86 13.46 4.11
C ASP A 49 15.77 12.04 4.66
N ILE A 50 16.45 11.79 5.79
CA ILE A 50 16.46 10.50 6.49
C ILE A 50 15.04 10.16 6.98
N MET A 51 14.33 11.11 7.59
CA MET A 51 12.97 10.90 8.08
C MET A 51 11.98 10.61 6.94
N PHE A 52 12.11 11.32 5.82
CA PHE A 52 11.27 11.10 4.64
C PHE A 52 11.48 9.72 4.03
N MET A 53 12.74 9.30 3.87
CA MET A 53 13.09 7.97 3.36
C MET A 53 12.56 6.84 4.27
N ARG A 54 12.69 7.02 5.60
CA ARG A 54 12.12 6.07 6.59
C ARG A 54 10.60 5.96 6.47
N ARG A 55 9.90 7.08 6.35
CA ARG A 55 8.43 7.11 6.15
C ARG A 55 8.01 6.27 4.96
N TRP A 56 8.69 6.40 3.81
CA TRP A 56 8.37 5.62 2.61
C TRP A 56 8.66 4.13 2.76
N ARG A 57 9.81 3.79 3.36
CA ARG A 57 10.14 2.40 3.67
C ARG A 57 9.10 1.76 4.59
N ASP A 58 8.64 2.50 5.60
CA ASP A 58 7.64 2.00 6.54
C ASP A 58 6.28 1.80 5.85
N ILE A 59 5.88 2.67 4.92
CA ILE A 59 4.69 2.48 4.08
C ILE A 59 4.84 1.23 3.19
N ALA A 60 5.99 1.07 2.52
CA ALA A 60 6.27 -0.09 1.68
C ALA A 60 6.23 -1.39 2.50
N SER A 61 6.75 -1.37 3.73
CA SER A 61 6.73 -2.48 4.67
C SER A 61 5.33 -2.75 5.23
N SER A 62 4.55 -1.71 5.50
CA SER A 62 3.19 -1.80 6.07
C SER A 62 2.14 -2.30 5.07
N GLY A 63 2.39 -2.20 3.76
CA GLY A 63 1.59 -2.86 2.72
C GLY A 63 1.51 -4.39 2.92
N ARG A 64 2.49 -5.00 3.62
CA ARG A 64 2.44 -6.41 4.03
C ARG A 64 1.36 -6.72 5.08
N PHE A 65 0.85 -5.71 5.80
CA PHE A 65 -0.07 -5.88 6.91
C PHE A 65 -1.54 -5.68 6.50
N ASN A 66 -1.81 -4.80 5.54
CA ASN A 66 -3.18 -4.54 5.06
C ASN A 66 -3.72 -5.70 4.21
N SER A 67 -2.91 -6.30 3.33
CA SER A 67 -3.31 -7.50 2.57
C SER A 67 -3.59 -8.70 3.48
N LYS A 68 -2.79 -8.88 4.54
CA LYS A 68 -2.98 -9.94 5.54
C LYS A 68 -4.22 -9.71 6.42
N ARG A 69 -4.59 -8.46 6.70
CA ARG A 69 -5.82 -8.14 7.43
C ARG A 69 -7.08 -8.38 6.60
N GLN A 70 -7.06 -8.12 5.29
CA GLN A 70 -8.19 -8.39 4.40
C GLN A 70 -8.51 -9.88 4.25
N ARG A 71 -7.50 -10.77 4.34
CA ARG A 71 -7.72 -12.23 4.31
C ARG A 71 -8.62 -12.75 5.44
N ASN A 72 -8.75 -12.04 6.56
CA ASN A 72 -9.49 -12.50 7.73
C ASN A 72 -11.00 -12.22 7.71
N ILE A 73 -11.56 -11.54 6.71
CA ILE A 73 -13.02 -11.30 6.62
C ILE A 73 -13.64 -12.21 5.56
N THR A 74 -13.02 -12.32 4.39
CA THR A 74 -13.54 -13.17 3.30
C THR A 74 -13.52 -14.65 3.67
N ASP A 75 -12.44 -15.13 4.30
CA ASP A 75 -12.33 -16.54 4.72
C ASP A 75 -13.34 -16.90 5.83
N PHE A 76 -13.77 -15.93 6.64
CA PHE A 76 -14.79 -16.11 7.66
C PHE A 76 -16.22 -16.17 7.09
N VAL A 77 -16.49 -15.49 5.98
CA VAL A 77 -17.83 -15.41 5.37
C VAL A 77 -18.09 -16.58 4.42
N SER A 78 -17.07 -17.11 3.75
CA SER A 78 -17.23 -18.26 2.82
C SER A 78 -17.32 -19.63 3.51
N THR A 79 -17.27 -19.70 4.84
CA THR A 79 -17.31 -20.96 5.62
C THR A 79 -18.66 -21.20 6.32
N ASN A 80 -19.71 -20.41 6.03
CA ASN A 80 -21.09 -20.68 6.47
C ASN A 80 -22.01 -21.00 5.30
#